data_AF-A0A5J4Q690-F1
#
_entry.id   AF-A0A5J4Q690-F1
#
_cell.length_a   1.000
_cell.length_b   1.000
_cell.length_c   1.000
_cell.angle_alpha   90.00
_cell.angle_beta   90.00
_cell.angle_gamma   90.00
#
_symmetry.space_group_name_H-M   'P 1'
#
loop_
_entity.id
_entity.type
_entity.pdbx_description
1 polymer ?
#
loop_
_entity_poly.entity_id
_entity_poly.type
_entity_poly.pdbx_seq_one_letter_code
_entity_poly.pdbx_strand_id
1 'polypeptide(L)'
;MRNKLTDFGLARQLQEDKEYLTAHFGTQQYQAPELLHNLTAENNKSQKLIQTTAADIWAVGIILYESLTWKHPFIFDDDNISPLELMLRIINSNPPELPDH
;
A
#
# COMPACT_ATOMS: atom_id res chain seq x y z
N MET A 1 -2.38 0.20 -26.40
CA MET A 1 -2.49 1.45 -25.62
C MET A 1 -1.18 1.70 -24.89
N ARG A 2 -0.80 2.97 -24.67
CA ARG A 2 0.39 3.34 -23.88
C ARG A 2 -0.08 3.94 -22.56
N ASN A 3 0.09 3.20 -21.46
CA ASN A 3 -0.25 3.67 -20.12
C ASN A 3 0.78 4.71 -19.66
N LYS A 4 0.32 5.74 -18.93
CA LYS A 4 1.16 6.78 -18.35
C LYS A 4 0.69 7.04 -16.93
N LEU A 5 1.63 7.15 -15.99
CA LEU A 5 1.32 7.53 -14.62
C LEU A 5 1.04 9.03 -14.55
N THR A 6 0.08 9.42 -13.71
CA THR A 6 -0.29 10.82 -13.45
C THR A 6 -0.45 11.00 -11.93
N ASP A 7 -0.73 12.23 -11.50
CA ASP A 7 -0.91 12.61 -10.10
C ASP A 7 0.34 12.43 -9.21
N PHE A 8 1.38 13.18 -9.55
CA PHE A 8 2.61 13.27 -8.76
C PHE A 8 2.51 14.30 -7.61
N GLY A 9 1.30 14.68 -7.17
CA GLY A 9 1.11 15.72 -6.15
C GLY A 9 1.73 15.38 -4.78
N LEU A 10 1.91 14.08 -4.50
CA LEU A 10 2.58 13.57 -3.30
C LEU A 10 4.01 13.08 -3.55
N ALA A 11 4.46 13.06 -4.82
CA ALA A 11 5.77 12.56 -5.18
C ALA A 11 6.88 13.46 -4.62
N ARG A 12 8.00 12.85 -4.22
CA ARG A 12 9.17 13.57 -3.71
C ARG A 12 10.44 13.00 -4.31
N GLN A 13 11.37 13.89 -4.64
CA GLN A 13 12.73 13.48 -4.98
C GLN A 13 13.47 13.06 -3.70
N LEU A 14 14.02 11.85 -3.71
CA LEU A 14 14.90 11.39 -2.64
C LEU A 14 16.22 12.18 -2.67
N GLN A 15 16.76 12.49 -1.49
CA GLN A 15 18.12 13.02 -1.39
C GLN A 15 19.12 11.91 -1.75
N GLU A 16 20.25 12.24 -2.38
CA GLU A 16 21.24 11.24 -2.87
C GLU A 16 21.65 10.22 -1.80
N ASP A 17 21.63 10.61 -0.52
CA ASP A 17 22.05 9.79 0.61
C ASP A 17 20.89 9.11 1.36
N LYS A 18 19.65 9.24 0.86
CA LYS A 18 18.44 8.73 1.55
C LYS A 18 17.61 7.84 0.63
N GLU A 19 17.44 6.60 1.06
CA GLU A 19 16.58 5.62 0.39
C GLU A 19 15.12 5.66 0.86
N TYR A 20 14.79 6.62 1.74
CA TYR A 20 13.49 6.69 2.39
C TYR A 20 13.00 8.10 2.70
N LEU A 21 11.68 8.24 2.80
CA LEU A 21 10.96 9.43 3.22
C LEU A 21 10.33 9.20 4.58
N THR A 22 10.20 10.28 5.34
CA THR A 22 9.67 10.22 6.70
C THR A 22 8.28 10.82 6.84
N ALA A 23 7.48 10.67 5.80
CA ALA A 23 6.15 11.22 5.68
C ALA A 23 5.20 10.14 5.19
N HIS A 24 3.93 10.24 5.58
CA HIS A 24 2.89 9.30 5.23
C HIS A 24 1.79 10.03 4.47
N PHE A 25 1.66 9.72 3.19
CA PHE A 25 0.58 10.21 2.33
C PHE A 25 0.24 9.12 1.32
N GLY A 26 -1.04 9.02 0.93
CA GLY A 26 -1.50 8.07 -0.08
C GLY A 26 -2.90 7.55 0.18
N THR A 27 -3.40 6.72 -0.74
CA THR A 27 -4.71 6.09 -0.66
C THR A 27 -4.62 4.79 0.13
N GLN A 28 -5.37 4.68 1.23
CA GLN A 28 -5.25 3.59 2.22
C GLN A 28 -5.27 2.17 1.62
N GLN A 29 -6.05 1.96 0.56
CA GLN A 29 -6.22 0.65 -0.09
C GLN A 29 -4.94 0.15 -0.78
N TYR A 30 -4.05 1.05 -1.16
CA TYR A 30 -2.81 0.76 -1.87
C TYR A 30 -1.57 0.88 -0.98
N GLN A 31 -1.76 1.07 0.34
CA GLN A 31 -0.65 1.24 1.27
C GLN A 31 0.01 -0.10 1.60
N ALA A 32 1.33 -0.06 1.63
CA ALA A 32 2.16 -1.22 1.96
C ALA A 32 2.11 -1.52 3.48
N PRO A 33 2.20 -2.80 3.89
CA PRO A 33 2.05 -3.21 5.28
C PRO A 33 3.03 -2.54 6.24
N GLU A 34 4.26 -2.24 5.80
CA GLU A 34 5.27 -1.55 6.60
C GLU A 34 4.87 -0.11 6.97
N LEU A 35 4.03 0.53 6.15
CA LEU A 35 3.47 1.85 6.43
C LEU A 35 2.28 1.78 7.39
N LEU A 36 1.67 0.61 7.55
CA LEU A 36 0.47 0.38 8.37
C LEU A 36 0.80 -0.19 9.75
N HIS A 37 1.88 -0.97 9.87
CA HIS A 37 2.30 -1.61 11.12
C HIS A 37 2.57 -0.60 12.25
N ASN A 38 3.00 0.60 11.89
CA ASN A 38 3.27 1.71 12.83
C ASN A 38 1.99 2.37 13.37
N LEU A 39 0.82 2.10 12.77
CA LEU A 39 -0.48 2.61 13.22
C LEU A 39 -1.18 1.63 14.17
N THR A 40 -0.86 0.34 14.11
CA THR A 40 -1.50 -0.73 14.88
C THR A 40 -0.77 -1.11 16.16
N ALA A 41 0.51 -0.75 16.30
CA ALA A 41 1.30 -1.16 17.46
C ALA A 41 1.02 -0.27 18.68
N GLU A 42 0.72 -0.93 19.81
CA GLU A 42 0.72 -0.44 21.20
C GLU A 42 2.06 0.17 21.67
N ASN A 43 2.95 0.51 20.74
CA ASN A 43 4.23 1.14 21.00
C ASN A 43 4.05 2.66 20.97
N ASN A 44 3.83 3.23 22.15
CA ASN A 44 3.87 4.68 22.47
C ASN A 44 5.23 5.36 22.19
N LYS A 45 5.95 4.95 21.15
CA LYS A 45 7.13 5.63 20.64
C LYS A 45 6.78 6.12 19.26
N SER A 46 6.95 7.42 19.05
CA SER A 46 6.86 8.11 17.76
C SER A 46 7.87 7.52 16.77
N GLN A 47 7.62 6.31 16.29
CA GLN A 47 8.42 5.66 15.27
C GLN A 47 8.16 6.41 13.98
N LYS A 48 9.24 6.97 13.44
CA LYS A 48 9.21 7.70 12.20
C LYS A 48 8.76 6.72 11.12
N LEU A 49 7.60 6.96 10.52
CA LEU A 49 7.13 6.18 9.36
C LEU A 49 8.16 6.29 8.25
N ILE A 50 8.73 5.16 7.82
CA ILE A 50 9.75 5.08 6.77
C ILE A 50 9.07 4.58 5.51
N GLN A 51 8.88 5.47 4.53
CA GLN A 51 8.43 5.11 3.19
C GLN A 51 9.64 4.91 2.30
N THR A 52 9.78 3.70 1.75
CA THR A 52 10.84 3.34 0.80
C THR A 52 10.24 3.16 -0.59
N THR A 53 11.10 2.98 -1.60
CA THR A 53 10.67 2.60 -2.95
C THR A 53 9.89 1.27 -3.00
N ALA A 54 10.02 0.40 -1.98
CA ALA A 54 9.26 -0.83 -1.90
C ALA A 54 7.75 -0.58 -1.72
N ALA A 55 7.37 0.53 -1.09
CA ALA A 55 5.97 0.91 -0.94
C ALA A 55 5.31 1.25 -2.30
N ASP A 56 6.07 1.86 -3.22
CA ASP A 56 5.58 2.11 -4.58
C ASP A 56 5.43 0.80 -5.37
N ILE A 57 6.36 -0.14 -5.19
CA ILE A 57 6.29 -1.48 -5.80
C ILE A 57 5.04 -2.23 -5.31
N TRP A 58 4.73 -2.14 -4.01
CA TRP A 58 3.50 -2.71 -3.44
C TRP A 58 2.26 -2.14 -4.12
N ALA A 59 2.12 -0.81 -4.18
CA ALA A 59 0.98 -0.16 -4.80
C ALA A 59 0.80 -0.57 -6.28
N VAL A 60 1.90 -0.66 -7.03
CA VAL A 60 1.90 -1.18 -8.41
C VAL A 60 1.42 -2.63 -8.45
N GLY A 61 1.84 -3.48 -7.51
CA GLY A 61 1.37 -4.86 -7.38
C GLY A 61 -0.15 -4.96 -7.19
N ILE A 62 -0.73 -4.13 -6.32
CA ILE A 62 -2.18 -4.04 -6.13
C ILE A 62 -2.89 -3.65 -7.43
N ILE A 63 -2.44 -2.58 -8.09
CA ILE A 63 -3.02 -2.09 -9.36
C ILE A 63 -2.95 -3.17 -10.46
N LEU A 64 -1.82 -3.89 -10.54
CA LEU A 64 -1.65 -4.98 -11.50
C LEU A 64 -2.61 -6.13 -11.20
N TYR A 65 -2.75 -6.54 -9.94
CA TYR A 65 -3.69 -7.57 -9.53
C TYR A 65 -5.13 -7.18 -9.88
N GLU A 66 -5.53 -5.95 -9.55
CA GLU A 66 -6.86 -5.43 -9.89
C GLU A 66 -7.09 -5.39 -11.40
N SER A 67 -6.09 -4.98 -12.17
CA SER A 67 -6.19 -4.92 -13.63
C SER A 67 -6.36 -6.31 -14.26
N LEU A 68 -5.82 -7.36 -13.63
CA LEU A 68 -5.91 -8.73 -14.11
C LEU A 68 -7.20 -9.43 -13.66
N THR A 69 -7.65 -9.17 -12.43
CA THR A 69 -8.74 -9.93 -11.80
C THR A 69 -10.05 -9.15 -11.69
N TRP A 70 -10.02 -7.84 -11.96
CA TRP A 70 -11.09 -6.88 -11.68
C TRP A 70 -11.52 -6.84 -10.20
N LYS A 71 -10.72 -7.39 -9.30
CA LYS A 71 -10.97 -7.46 -7.85
C LYS A 71 -9.77 -6.93 -7.08
N HIS A 72 -10.02 -6.21 -5.99
CA HIS A 72 -8.95 -5.80 -5.09
C HIS A 72 -8.50 -7.00 -4.24
N PRO A 73 -7.18 -7.24 -4.05
CA PRO A 73 -6.69 -8.45 -3.38
C PRO A 73 -7.12 -8.56 -1.91
N PHE A 74 -7.37 -7.43 -1.25
CA PHE A 74 -7.74 -7.38 0.18
C PHE A 74 -9.15 -6.83 0.47
N ILE A 75 -9.90 -6.42 -0.57
CA ILE A 75 -11.28 -5.93 -0.43
C ILE A 75 -12.15 -6.93 -1.20
N PHE A 76 -12.95 -7.67 -0.45
CA PHE A 76 -13.87 -8.65 -1.01
C PHE A 76 -15.23 -7.99 -1.30
N ASP A 77 -16.11 -8.73 -1.97
CA ASP A 77 -17.41 -8.29 -2.51
C ASP A 77 -18.40 -7.70 -1.46
N ASP A 78 -18.03 -7.62 -0.17
CA ASP A 78 -18.80 -6.96 0.89
C ASP A 78 -18.21 -5.55 1.14
N ASP A 79 -18.78 -4.55 0.46
CA ASP A 79 -18.28 -3.17 0.28
C ASP A 79 -18.09 -2.34 1.58
N ASN A 80 -18.29 -2.91 2.76
CA ASN A 80 -18.19 -2.21 4.05
C ASN A 80 -17.04 -2.72 4.93
N ILE A 81 -15.83 -2.83 4.37
CA ILE A 81 -14.64 -3.08 5.19
C ILE A 81 -14.24 -1.81 5.95
N SER A 82 -14.12 -1.91 7.28
CA SER A 82 -13.59 -0.79 8.06
C SER A 82 -12.11 -0.53 7.73
N PRO A 83 -11.61 0.71 7.80
CA PRO A 83 -10.20 0.99 7.54
C PRO A 83 -9.24 0.15 8.40
N LEU A 84 -9.61 -0.10 9.66
CA LEU A 84 -8.82 -0.94 10.57
C LEU A 84 -8.79 -2.41 10.10
N GLU A 85 -9.94 -2.94 9.70
CA GLU A 85 -10.05 -4.32 9.19
C GLU A 85 -9.22 -4.49 7.90
N LEU A 86 -9.25 -3.51 7.00
CA LEU A 86 -8.42 -3.51 5.80
C LEU A 86 -6.92 -3.48 6.15
N MET A 87 -6.52 -2.64 7.09
CA MET A 87 -5.12 -2.59 7.54
C MET A 87 -4.68 -3.91 8.14
N LEU A 88 -5.50 -4.53 9.00
CA LEU A 88 -5.20 -5.82 9.60
C LEU A 88 -5.06 -6.93 8.55
N ARG A 89 -5.86 -6.91 7.49
CA ARG A 89 -5.71 -7.85 6.37
C ARG A 89 -4.43 -7.62 5.60
N ILE A 90 -4.10 -6.37 5.27
CA ILE A 90 -2.85 -6.05 4.57
C ILE A 90 -1.63 -6.49 5.38
N ILE A 91 -1.68 -6.34 6.72
CA ILE A 91 -0.57 -6.70 7.61
C ILE A 91 -0.47 -8.22 7.83
N ASN A 92 -1.59 -8.92 8.01
CA ASN A 92 -1.59 -10.31 8.51
C ASN A 92 -1.92 -11.37 7.45
N SER A 93 -2.50 -10.98 6.31
CA SER A 93 -2.92 -11.92 5.27
C SER A 93 -1.92 -11.95 4.13
N ASN A 94 -1.67 -13.16 3.59
CA ASN A 94 -0.96 -13.28 2.32
C ASN A 94 -1.86 -12.80 1.17
N PRO A 95 -1.30 -12.19 0.11
CA PRO A 95 -2.07 -11.83 -1.06
C PRO A 95 -2.70 -13.10 -1.69
N PRO A 96 -3.94 -13.01 -2.18
CA PRO A 96 -4.61 -14.15 -2.82
C PRO A 96 -3.83 -14.61 -4.06
N GLU A 97 -3.87 -15.91 -4.31
CA GLU A 97 -3.32 -16.48 -5.55
C GLU A 97 -4.11 -15.96 -6.75
N LEU A 98 -3.42 -15.79 -7.88
CA LEU A 98 -4.08 -15.39 -9.12
C LEU A 98 -5.06 -16.50 -9.54
N PRO A 99 -6.29 -16.15 -9.97
CA PRO A 99 -7.25 -17.15 -10.41
C PRO A 99 -6.70 -17.91 -11.62
N ASP A 100 -6.76 -19.25 -11.58
CA ASP A 100 -6.43 -20.11 -12.72
C ASP A 100 -7.30 -19.74 -13.93
N HIS A 101 -6.67 -19.52 -15.08
CA HIS A 101 -7.32 -19.11 -16.34
C HIS A 101 -7.76 -20.34 -17.15
#